data_AF-A0A9D4CDF5-F1
#
_entry.id   AF-A0A9D4CDF5-F1
#
_cell.length_a   1.000
_cell.length_b   1.000
_cell.length_c   1.000
_cell.angle_alpha   90.00
_cell.angle_beta   90.00
_cell.angle_gamma   90.00
#
_symmetry.space_group_name_H-M   'P 1'
#
loop_
_entity.id
_entity.type
_entity.pdbx_description
1 polymer ?
#
loop_
_entity_poly.entity_id
_entity_poly.type
_entity_poly.pdbx_seq_one_letter_code
_entity_poly.pdbx_strand_id
1 'polypeptide(L)' 'MDLLAPYDVTGVTILGRADGQKWPLAYTFLFSTDGVNFSPLLDTRDGGKWMSFDGNTNRYTPVTSNFTAVTSRWIRLFI' A
#
# COMPACT_ATOMS: atom_id res chain seq x y z
N MET A 1 5.59 -2.21 8.12
CA MET A 1 6.12 -3.56 7.89
C MET A 1 7.57 -3.45 7.49
N ASP A 2 8.45 -4.24 8.11
CA ASP A 2 9.87 -4.41 7.72
C ASP A 2 10.00 -5.80 7.08
N LEU A 3 10.58 -5.87 5.87
CA LEU A 3 10.84 -7.08 5.12
C LEU A 3 12.18 -7.74 5.47
N LEU A 4 12.96 -7.15 6.39
CA LEU A 4 14.31 -7.55 6.82
C LEU A 4 15.42 -7.34 5.78
N ALA A 5 15.09 -7.32 4.49
CA ALA A 5 15.97 -6.98 3.38
C ALA A 5 15.21 -6.17 2.31
N PRO A 6 15.89 -5.47 1.40
CA PRO A 6 15.25 -4.85 0.24
C PRO A 6 14.70 -5.89 -0.74
N TYR A 7 13.47 -5.68 -1.21
CA TYR A 7 12.81 -6.47 -2.25
C TYR A 7 12.13 -5.55 -3.27
N ASP A 8 11.96 -6.06 -4.49
CA ASP A 8 11.11 -5.40 -5.48
C ASP A 8 9.65 -5.74 -5.23
N VAL A 9 8.93 -4.78 -4.65
CA VAL A 9 7.52 -4.91 -4.31
C VAL A 9 6.68 -4.50 -5.52
N THR A 10 5.82 -5.37 -6.00
CA THR A 10 4.97 -5.15 -7.18
C THR A 10 3.48 -5.00 -6.86
N GLY A 11 3.10 -5.31 -5.62
CA GLY A 11 1.73 -5.19 -5.20
C GLY A 11 1.54 -5.49 -3.72
N VAL A 12 0.37 -5.14 -3.23
CA VAL A 12 -0.08 -5.43 -1.86
C VAL A 12 -1.49 -5.99 -1.93
N THR A 13 -1.75 -7.05 -1.17
CA THR A 13 -3.10 -7.58 -0.98
C THR A 13 -3.54 -7.33 0.45
N ILE A 14 -4.69 -6.67 0.61
CA ILE A 14 -5.30 -6.41 1.92
C ILE A 14 -6.64 -7.15 2.05
N LEU A 15 -6.92 -7.62 3.26
CA LEU A 15 -8.20 -8.24 3.61
C LEU A 15 -8.84 -7.45 4.76
N GLY A 16 -10.16 -7.29 4.71
CA GLY A 16 -10.91 -6.66 5.79
C GLY A 16 -10.82 -7.43 7.10
N ARG A 17 -10.96 -6.72 8.23
CA ARG A 17 -10.94 -7.33 9.56
C ARG A 17 -12.20 -8.16 9.81
N ALA A 18 -12.06 -9.33 10.44
CA ALA A 18 -13.19 -10.24 10.66
C ALA A 18 -14.21 -9.72 11.70
N ASP A 19 -13.72 -8.98 12.69
CA ASP A 19 -14.43 -8.57 13.92
C ASP A 19 -15.02 -7.14 13.86
N GLY A 20 -15.00 -6.50 12.69
CA GLY A 20 -15.57 -5.16 12.51
C GLY A 20 -16.19 -4.96 11.13
N GLN A 21 -17.20 -4.08 11.03
CA GLN A 21 -17.78 -3.63 9.76
C GLN A 21 -17.06 -2.39 9.20
N LYS A 22 -15.81 -2.15 9.59
CA LYS A 22 -15.02 -1.01 9.14
C LYS A 22 -13.79 -1.48 8.39
N TRP A 23 -13.59 -0.93 7.22
CA TRP A 23 -12.41 -1.08 6.38
C TRP A 23 -12.06 0.29 5.81
N PRO A 24 -10.79 0.55 5.45
CA PRO A 24 -10.44 1.78 4.76
C PRO A 24 -11.21 1.83 3.44
N LEU A 25 -11.77 3.00 3.11
CA LEU A 25 -12.39 3.24 1.80
C LEU A 25 -11.35 3.52 0.71
N ALA A 26 -10.19 4.05 1.12
CA ALA A 26 -9.04 4.29 0.27
C ALA A 26 -7.76 4.19 1.11
N TYR A 27 -6.62 3.95 0.45
CA TYR A 27 -5.33 3.91 1.11
C TYR A 27 -4.17 4.22 0.17
N THR A 28 -3.06 4.65 0.77
CA THR A 28 -1.78 4.86 0.08
C THR A 28 -0.69 4.04 0.78
N PHE A 29 0.32 3.62 -0.01
CA PHE A 29 1.54 3.02 0.51
C PHE A 29 2.70 4.00 0.48
N LEU A 30 3.48 3.98 1.55
CA LEU A 30 4.78 4.62 1.63
C LEU A 30 5.87 3.57 1.70
N PHE A 31 6.95 3.77 0.96
CA PHE A 31 8.07 2.85 0.84
C PHE A 31 9.36 3.49 1.34
N SER A 32 10.25 2.68 1.89
CA SER A 32 11.57 3.11 2.34
C SER A 32 12.61 1.99 2.20
N THR A 33 13.86 2.38 1.96
CA THR A 33 15.04 1.51 1.93
C THR A 33 15.97 1.71 3.13
N ASP A 34 15.69 2.68 4.01
CA ASP A 34 16.48 3.01 5.21
C ASP A 34 15.67 2.98 6.51
N GLY A 35 14.35 2.87 6.42
CA GLY A 35 13.42 2.86 7.57
C GLY A 35 13.19 4.25 8.19
N VAL A 36 13.75 5.30 7.60
CA VAL A 36 13.69 6.70 8.09
C VAL A 36 12.94 7.57 7.09
N ASN A 37 13.36 7.56 5.83
CA ASN A 37 12.79 8.37 4.77
C ASN A 37 11.77 7.55 3.98
N PHE A 38 10.51 8.00 3.99
CA PHE A 38 9.40 7.32 3.33
C PHE A 38 8.88 8.14 2.15
N SER A 39 8.69 7.48 1.02
CA SER A 39 8.15 8.11 -0.19
C SER A 39 6.88 7.39 -0.65
N PRO A 40 5.84 8.14 -1.07
CA PRO A 40 4.63 7.57 -1.65
C PRO A 40 4.88 7.08 -3.07
N LEU A 41 4.02 6.19 -3.54
CA LEU A 41 3.81 6.02 -4.98
C LEU A 41 3.14 7.26 -5.55
N LEU A 42 3.55 7.70 -6.74
CA LEU A 42 2.95 8.84 -7.43
C LEU A 42 2.10 8.35 -8.60
N ASP A 43 0.89 8.88 -8.76
CA ASP A 43 0.09 8.68 -9.96
C ASP A 43 0.57 9.63 -11.06
N THR A 44 1.28 9.08 -12.04
CA THR A 44 1.80 9.82 -13.19
C THR A 44 0.69 10.32 -14.11
N ARG A 45 -0.54 9.79 -14.01
CA ARG A 45 -1.70 10.23 -14.78
C ARG A 45 -2.44 11.39 -14.12
N ASP A 46 -2.26 11.60 -12.81
CA ASP A 46 -2.87 12.70 -12.04
C ASP A 46 -1.79 13.66 -11.51
N GLY A 47 -0.90 14.09 -12.41
CA GLY A 47 0.06 15.16 -12.13
C GLY A 47 1.07 14.86 -11.02
N GLY A 48 1.33 13.59 -10.71
CA GLY A 48 2.27 13.19 -9.66
C GLY A 48 1.72 13.32 -8.25
N LYS A 49 0.39 13.36 -8.07
CA LYS A 49 -0.22 13.20 -6.74
C LYS A 49 0.06 11.82 -6.15
N TRP A 50 -0.16 11.67 -4.85
CA TRP A 50 0.00 10.37 -4.19
C TRP A 50 -1.01 9.38 -4.77
N MET A 51 -0.52 8.20 -5.14
CA MET A 51 -1.35 7.10 -5.61
C MET A 51 -2.26 6.64 -4.48
N SER A 52 -3.57 6.71 -4.73
CA SER A 52 -4.60 6.21 -3.83
C SER A 52 -5.23 4.96 -4.44
N PHE A 53 -5.35 3.91 -3.65
CA PHE A 53 -5.99 2.66 -4.04
C PHE A 53 -7.34 2.54 -3.35
N ASP A 54 -8.29 1.95 -4.06
CA ASP A 54 -9.61 1.66 -3.49
C ASP A 54 -9.50 0.59 -2.40
N GLY A 55 -10.22 0.87 -1.32
CA GLY A 55 -10.40 0.02 -0.14
C GLY A 55 -11.13 -1.29 -0.40
N ASN A 56 -11.28 -2.08 0.66
CA ASN A 56 -12.25 -3.17 0.64
C ASN A 56 -13.67 -2.59 0.60
N THR A 57 -14.64 -3.37 0.13
CA THR A 57 -16.08 -3.06 0.22
C THR A 57 -16.82 -4.02 1.14
N ASN A 58 -16.11 -5.04 1.64
CA ASN A 58 -16.58 -6.04 2.57
C ASN A 58 -15.39 -6.68 3.31
N ARG A 59 -15.68 -7.51 4.30
CA ARG A 59 -14.65 -8.14 5.15
C ARG A 59 -14.03 -9.42 4.59
N TYR A 60 -14.61 -10.00 3.54
CA TYR A 60 -14.25 -11.35 3.09
C TYR A 60 -13.44 -11.37 1.80
N THR A 61 -13.48 -10.29 1.02
CA THR A 61 -12.86 -10.23 -0.30
C THR A 61 -11.49 -9.56 -0.16
N PRO A 62 -10.38 -10.27 -0.44
CA PRO A 62 -9.08 -9.63 -0.56
C PRO A 62 -9.09 -8.65 -1.73
N VAL A 63 -8.47 -7.48 -1.53
CA VAL A 63 -8.25 -6.49 -2.59
C VAL A 63 -6.76 -6.41 -2.85
N THR A 64 -6.37 -6.59 -4.11
CA THR A 64 -4.98 -6.52 -4.55
C THR A 64 -4.74 -5.23 -5.33
N SER A 65 -3.80 -4.43 -4.85
CA SER A 65 -3.30 -3.24 -5.53
C SER A 65 -1.96 -3.53 -6.15
N ASN A 66 -1.92 -3.55 -7.49
CA ASN A 66 -0.69 -3.72 -8.25
C ASN A 66 -0.13 -2.38 -8.70
N PHE A 67 1.19 -2.28 -8.77
CA PHE A 67 1.92 -1.09 -9.20
C PHE A 67 3.28 -1.48 -9.79
N THR A 68 3.93 -0.55 -10.48
CA THR A 68 5.30 -0.74 -10.98
C THR A 68 6.24 -1.07 -9.83
N ALA A 69 7.15 -2.02 -10.03
CA ALA A 69 8.06 -2.49 -8.99
C ALA A 69 8.76 -1.33 -8.25
N VAL A 70 8.72 -1.39 -6.92
CA VAL A 70 9.44 -0.46 -6.03
C VAL A 70 10.39 -1.27 -5.16
N THR A 71 11.68 -1.00 -5.26
CA THR A 71 12.67 -1.57 -4.34
C THR A 71 12.48 -0.98 -2.95
N SER A 72 12.14 -1.81 -1.97
CA SER A 72 11.84 -1.37 -0.61
C SER A 72 12.13 -2.46 0.41
N ARG A 73 12.51 -2.05 1.62
CA ARG A 73 12.55 -2.92 2.81
C ARG A 73 11.43 -2.59 3.78
N TRP A 74 11.01 -1.33 3.89
CA TRP A 74 9.94 -0.92 4.78
C TRP A 74 8.74 -0.38 4.02
N ILE A 75 7.57 -0.91 4.34
CA ILE A 75 6.29 -0.49 3.77
C ILE A 75 5.40 0.03 4.90
N ARG A 76 4.80 1.21 4.72
CA ARG A 76 3.76 1.75 5.60
C ARG A 76 2.46 1.88 4.82
N LEU A 77 1.38 1.45 5.47
CA LEU A 77 0.01 1.68 5.01
C LEU A 77 -0.50 2.96 5.66
N PHE A 78 -1.04 3.87 4.85
CA PHE A 78 -1.69 5.10 5.29
C PHE A 78 -3.15 5.06 4.85
N ILE A 79 -4.07 5.23 5.81
CA ILE A 79 -5.52 5.01 5.71
C ILE A 79 -6.29 6.17 6.35
#